data_AF-A0A2Z6R780-F1
#
_entry.id   AF-A0A2Z6R780-F1
#
_cell.length_a   1.000
_cell.length_b   1.000
_cell.length_c   1.000
_cell.angle_alpha   90.00
_cell.angle_beta   90.00
_cell.angle_gamma   90.00
#
_symmetry.space_group_name_H-M   'P 1'
#
loop_
_entity.id
_entity.type
_entity.pdbx_description
1 polymer ?
#
loop_
_entity_poly.entity_id
_entity_poly.type
_entity_poly.pdbx_seq_one_letter_code
_entity_poly.pdbx_strand_id
1 'polypeptide(L)'
;MAVQFDNNNLYAKAKLGRILIDNKKESRGLKMLEDTAEKGLDMGQTYLGEFYEKKKQNLKEAVEFYSMAARQKRGYYSHAAYHQLNKLKGKGLINKDVVIKDIFEYHRNECKYETEEKFEKIL
;
A
#
# COMPACT_ATOMS: atom_id res chain seq x y z
N MET A 1 28.61 -20.59 -12.63
CA MET A 1 28.11 -19.20 -12.50
C MET A 1 27.37 -19.12 -11.18
N ALA A 2 27.96 -18.49 -10.17
CA ALA A 2 27.36 -18.39 -8.83
C ALA A 2 26.19 -17.40 -8.88
N VAL A 3 25.03 -17.81 -8.36
CA VAL A 3 23.89 -16.91 -8.16
C VAL A 3 24.34 -15.84 -7.16
N GLN A 4 24.54 -14.60 -7.61
CA GLN A 4 24.66 -13.47 -6.71
C GLN A 4 23.31 -13.35 -5.99
N PHE A 5 23.27 -13.72 -4.70
CA PHE A 5 22.14 -13.39 -3.86
C PHE A 5 22.08 -11.87 -3.80
N ASP A 6 21.05 -11.31 -4.41
CA ASP A 6 20.80 -9.88 -4.42
C ASP A 6 20.51 -9.43 -2.97
N ASN A 7 21.59 -9.07 -2.27
CA ASN A 7 21.57 -8.60 -0.88
C ASN A 7 20.71 -7.35 -0.68
N ASN A 8 20.18 -6.77 -1.77
CA ASN A 8 19.35 -5.58 -1.76
C ASN A 8 17.91 -5.83 -2.24
N ASN A 9 17.43 -7.08 -2.20
CA ASN A 9 16.04 -7.39 -2.54
C ASN A 9 15.06 -6.74 -1.55
N LEU A 10 14.51 -5.59 -1.96
CA LEU A 10 13.58 -4.79 -1.14
C LEU A 10 12.32 -5.59 -0.77
N TYR A 11 11.82 -6.46 -1.65
CA TYR A 11 10.67 -7.31 -1.36
C TYR A 11 10.97 -8.31 -0.24
N ALA A 12 12.13 -8.96 -0.27
CA ALA A 12 12.54 -9.87 0.80
C ALA A 12 12.73 -9.12 2.13
N LYS A 13 13.32 -7.92 2.09
CA LYS A 13 13.50 -7.06 3.27
C LYS A 13 12.17 -6.62 3.87
N ALA A 14 11.21 -6.20 3.05
CA ALA A 14 9.88 -5.80 3.51
C ALA A 14 9.10 -6.99 4.10
N LYS A 15 9.13 -8.16 3.45
CA LYS A 15 8.54 -9.39 4.00
C LYS A 15 9.15 -9.77 5.35
N LEU A 16 10.47 -9.74 5.48
CA LEU A 16 11.15 -10.00 6.74
C LEU A 16 10.77 -8.97 7.80
N GLY A 17 10.69 -7.69 7.43
CA GLY A 17 10.23 -6.61 8.29
C GLY A 17 8.86 -6.90 8.91
N ARG A 18 7.89 -7.31 8.09
CA ARG A 18 6.55 -7.71 8.53
C ARG A 18 6.59 -8.92 9.48
N ILE A 19 7.32 -9.97 9.12
CA ILE A 19 7.47 -11.18 9.96
C ILE A 19 8.07 -10.83 11.33
N LEU A 20 9.03 -9.91 11.38
CA LEU A 20 9.65 -9.49 12.64
C LEU A 20 8.69 -8.71 13.54
N ILE A 21 7.84 -7.85 12.96
CA ILE A 21 6.77 -7.15 13.70
C ILE A 21 5.82 -8.16 14.33
N ASP A 22 5.33 -9.13 13.56
CA ASP A 22 4.39 -10.14 14.04
C ASP A 22 5.03 -11.04 15.13
N ASN A 23 6.34 -11.26 15.08
CA ASN A 23 7.12 -12.02 16.07
C ASN A 23 7.62 -11.18 17.28
N LYS A 24 6.95 -10.07 17.60
CA LYS A 24 7.30 -9.18 18.74
C LYS A 24 8.70 -8.54 18.66
N LYS A 25 9.36 -8.57 17.50
CA LYS A 25 10.63 -7.85 17.21
C LYS A 25 10.34 -6.56 16.46
N GLU A 26 9.42 -5.78 17.01
CA GLU A 26 8.79 -4.62 16.36
C GLU A 26 9.82 -3.59 15.86
N SER A 27 10.78 -3.19 16.69
CA SER A 27 11.77 -2.16 16.34
C SER A 27 12.63 -2.53 15.13
N ARG A 28 13.08 -3.78 15.04
CA ARG A 28 13.89 -4.25 13.90
C ARG A 28 13.04 -4.39 12.65
N GLY A 29 11.81 -4.88 12.80
CA GLY A 29 10.88 -5.02 11.68
C GLY A 29 10.47 -3.66 11.11
N LEU A 30 10.17 -2.69 11.98
CA LEU A 30 9.82 -1.33 11.61
C LEU A 30 10.93 -0.66 10.81
N LYS A 31 12.18 -0.70 11.28
CA LYS A 31 13.34 -0.16 10.54
C LYS A 31 13.50 -0.75 9.14
N MET A 32 13.17 -2.03 8.96
CA MET A 32 13.22 -2.66 7.65
C MET A 32 12.11 -2.15 6.73
N LEU A 33 10.90 -1.99 7.27
CA LEU A 33 9.77 -1.45 6.53
C LEU A 33 10.00 0.02 6.15
N GLU A 34 10.47 0.86 7.07
CA GLU A 34 10.86 2.26 6.85
C GLU A 34 11.85 2.37 5.68
N ASP A 35 12.98 1.64 5.73
CA ASP A 35 13.96 1.66 4.63
C ASP A 35 13.35 1.25 3.28
N THR A 36 12.48 0.23 3.26
CA THR A 36 11.87 -0.21 2.00
C THR A 36 10.83 0.79 1.49
N ALA A 37 10.10 1.45 2.39
CA ALA A 37 9.08 2.43 2.05
C ALA A 37 9.68 3.74 1.54
N GLU A 38 10.78 4.20 2.16
CA GLU A 38 11.58 5.34 1.72
C GLU A 38 12.15 5.11 0.32
N LYS A 39 12.55 3.87 0.00
CA LYS A 39 12.99 3.48 -1.34
C LYS A 39 11.84 3.32 -2.35
N GLY A 40 10.61 3.65 -1.96
CA GLY A 40 9.46 3.64 -2.84
C GLY A 40 8.84 2.26 -3.08
N LEU A 41 9.15 1.24 -2.28
CA LEU A 41 8.53 -0.07 -2.42
C LEU A 41 7.07 -0.01 -1.94
N ASP A 42 6.13 -0.32 -2.83
CA ASP A 42 4.69 -0.38 -2.54
C ASP A 42 4.36 -1.35 -1.40
N MET A 43 4.99 -2.53 -1.39
CA MET A 43 4.86 -3.49 -0.29
C MET A 43 5.30 -2.90 1.06
N GLY A 44 6.43 -2.19 1.10
CA GLY A 44 6.95 -1.58 2.32
C GLY A 44 6.01 -0.50 2.85
N GLN A 45 5.55 0.38 1.97
CA GLN A 45 4.57 1.43 2.28
C GLN A 45 3.24 0.82 2.78
N THR A 46 2.69 -0.20 2.10
CA THR A 46 1.47 -0.87 2.54
C THR A 46 1.64 -1.50 3.92
N TYR A 47 2.77 -2.14 4.20
CA TYR A 47 3.01 -2.76 5.50
C TYR A 47 3.20 -1.73 6.62
N LEU A 48 3.80 -0.57 6.36
CA LEU A 48 3.82 0.54 7.32
C LEU A 48 2.41 1.09 7.58
N GLY A 49 1.60 1.22 6.52
CA GLY A 49 0.20 1.60 6.65
C GLY A 49 -0.56 0.67 7.60
N GLU A 50 -0.43 -0.65 7.40
CA GLU A 50 -1.03 -1.66 8.27
C GLU A 50 -0.51 -1.59 9.71
N PHE A 51 0.79 -1.35 9.88
CA PHE A 51 1.41 -1.21 11.19
C PHE A 51 0.82 -0.04 11.98
N TYR A 52 0.75 1.15 11.37
CA TYR A 52 0.21 2.34 12.01
C TYR A 52 -1.32 2.26 12.22
N GLU A 53 -2.05 1.63 11.29
CA GLU A 53 -3.49 1.38 11.46
C GLU A 53 -3.75 0.52 12.70
N LYS A 54 -2.97 -0.55 12.91
CA LYS A 54 -3.08 -1.43 14.09
C LYS A 54 -2.82 -0.67 15.39
N LYS A 55 -1.95 0.34 15.38
CA LYS A 55 -1.65 1.16 16.56
C LYS A 55 -2.75 2.17 16.91
N LYS A 56 -3.85 2.25 16.13
CA LYS A 56 -5.09 3.05 16.30
C LYS A 56 -4.93 4.57 16.49
N GLN A 57 -3.90 5.05 17.18
CA GLN A 57 -3.60 6.46 17.39
C GLN A 57 -2.91 7.11 16.17
N ASN A 58 -2.41 6.30 15.24
CA ASN A 58 -1.59 6.76 14.12
C ASN A 58 -2.34 6.61 12.77
N LEU A 59 -3.64 6.91 12.78
CA LEU A 59 -4.47 6.77 11.57
C LEU A 59 -3.99 7.70 10.45
N LYS A 60 -3.47 8.88 10.79
CA LYS A 60 -2.95 9.84 9.81
C LYS A 60 -1.76 9.24 9.05
N GLU A 61 -0.79 8.69 9.78
CA GLU A 61 0.39 8.02 9.23
C GLU A 61 -0.01 6.80 8.40
N ALA A 62 -0.99 6.02 8.88
CA ALA A 62 -1.51 4.90 8.12
C ALA A 62 -2.04 5.33 6.74
N VAL A 63 -2.83 6.42 6.72
CA VAL A 63 -3.38 6.99 5.48
C VAL A 63 -2.27 7.51 4.58
N GLU A 64 -1.26 8.20 5.12
CA GLU A 64 -0.12 8.70 4.35
C GLU A 64 0.59 7.56 3.61
N PHE A 65 0.98 6.50 4.33
CA PHE A 65 1.68 5.37 3.73
C PHE A 65 0.83 4.58 2.73
N TYR A 66 -0.45 4.33 3.05
CA TYR A 66 -1.36 3.70 2.08
C TYR A 66 -1.54 4.57 0.83
N SER A 67 -1.57 5.89 0.98
CA SER A 67 -1.70 6.83 -0.14
C SER A 67 -0.47 6.80 -1.04
N MET A 68 0.72 6.73 -0.45
CA MET A 68 1.97 6.55 -1.21
C MET A 68 1.94 5.26 -2.04
N ALA A 69 1.56 4.13 -1.42
CA ALA A 69 1.48 2.85 -2.11
C ALA A 69 0.42 2.85 -3.23
N ALA A 70 -0.80 3.30 -2.93
CA ALA A 70 -1.91 3.31 -3.89
C ALA A 70 -1.64 4.21 -5.11
N ARG A 71 -0.90 5.32 -4.94
CA ARG A 71 -0.49 6.20 -6.04
C ARG A 71 0.46 5.55 -7.04
N GLN A 72 1.16 4.48 -6.65
CA GLN A 72 2.02 3.77 -7.58
C GLN A 72 1.22 2.99 -8.64
N LYS A 73 -0.06 2.70 -8.38
CA LYS A 73 -1.02 2.10 -9.34
C LYS A 73 -0.53 0.80 -9.99
N ARG A 74 0.37 0.06 -9.32
CA ARG A 74 1.00 -1.13 -9.88
C ARG A 74 1.05 -2.28 -8.88
N GLY A 75 0.76 -3.48 -9.37
CA GLY A 75 0.89 -4.69 -8.59
C GLY A 75 -0.09 -4.80 -7.41
N TYR A 76 0.04 -5.92 -6.71
CA TYR A 76 -0.88 -6.30 -5.64
C TYR A 76 -0.93 -5.30 -4.48
N TYR A 77 0.22 -4.77 -4.05
CA TYR A 77 0.27 -3.96 -2.82
C TYR A 77 -0.29 -2.55 -3.00
N SER A 78 -0.18 -1.96 -4.19
CA SER A 78 -0.88 -0.70 -4.52
C SER A 78 -2.40 -0.87 -4.43
N HIS A 79 -2.94 -1.98 -4.97
CA HIS A 79 -4.37 -2.28 -4.92
C HIS A 79 -4.83 -2.60 -3.49
N ALA A 80 -4.02 -3.34 -2.73
CA ALA A 80 -4.29 -3.61 -1.32
C ALA A 80 -4.37 -2.32 -0.50
N ALA A 81 -3.43 -1.38 -0.71
CA ALA A 81 -3.45 -0.07 -0.06
C ALA A 81 -4.68 0.75 -0.43
N TYR A 82 -5.06 0.78 -1.71
CA TYR A 82 -6.30 1.41 -2.16
C TYR A 82 -7.53 0.81 -1.46
N HIS A 83 -7.61 -0.53 -1.40
CA HIS A 83 -8.71 -1.21 -0.74
C HIS A 83 -8.80 -0.84 0.76
N GLN A 84 -7.66 -0.73 1.46
CA GLN A 84 -7.67 -0.27 2.84
C GLN A 84 -8.13 1.18 2.97
N LEU A 85 -7.67 2.11 2.11
CA LEU A 85 -8.17 3.49 2.09
C LEU A 85 -9.69 3.53 1.87
N ASN A 86 -10.21 2.74 0.92
CA ASN A 86 -11.65 2.69 0.68
C ASN A 86 -12.43 2.14 1.88
N LYS A 87 -11.88 1.14 2.57
CA LYS A 87 -12.46 0.59 3.81
C LYS A 87 -12.47 1.61 4.95
N LEU A 88 -11.38 2.35 5.15
CA LEU A 88 -11.30 3.41 6.16
C LEU A 88 -12.31 4.52 5.87
N LYS A 89 -12.46 4.89 4.60
CA LYS A 89 -13.47 5.85 4.13
C LYS A 89 -14.89 5.36 4.38
N GLY A 90 -15.18 4.09 4.05
CA GLY A 90 -16.49 3.48 4.31
C GLY A 90 -16.87 3.45 5.79
N LYS A 91 -15.88 3.44 6.70
CA LYS A 91 -16.06 3.58 8.14
C LYS A 91 -16.21 5.02 8.63
N GLY A 92 -16.12 6.02 7.74
CA GLY A 92 -16.12 7.43 8.09
C GLY A 92 -14.88 7.90 8.85
N LEU A 93 -13.79 7.12 8.82
CA LEU A 93 -12.55 7.46 9.53
C LEU A 93 -11.67 8.43 8.74
N ILE A 94 -11.90 8.54 7.42
CA ILE A 94 -11.19 9.45 6.53
C ILE A 94 -12.16 10.06 5.53
N ASN A 95 -11.95 11.33 5.19
CA ASN A 95 -12.77 12.05 4.21
C ASN A 95 -12.09 12.11 2.84
N LYS A 96 -12.89 12.37 1.79
CA LYS A 96 -12.39 12.46 0.40
C LYS A 96 -11.48 13.67 0.18
N ASP A 97 -11.57 14.66 1.06
CA ASP A 97 -10.79 15.91 1.06
C ASP A 97 -9.40 15.75 1.69
N VAL A 98 -9.13 14.60 2.33
CA VAL A 98 -7.75 14.19 2.61
C VAL A 98 -7.01 14.08 1.27
N VAL A 99 -5.68 14.18 1.28
CA VAL A 99 -4.79 14.06 0.11
C VAL A 99 -4.85 12.65 -0.50
N ILE A 100 -6.04 12.21 -0.95
CA ILE A 100 -6.40 10.90 -1.50
C ILE A 100 -7.45 11.01 -2.61
N LYS A 101 -7.97 12.21 -2.91
CA LYS A 101 -8.97 12.45 -3.96
C LYS A 101 -8.52 11.88 -5.31
N ASP A 102 -7.28 12.13 -5.67
CA ASP A 102 -6.61 11.66 -6.89
C ASP A 102 -6.64 10.12 -7.01
N ILE A 103 -6.43 9.42 -5.90
CA ILE A 103 -6.40 7.95 -5.85
C ILE A 103 -7.78 7.37 -6.19
N PHE A 104 -8.85 7.93 -5.61
CA PHE A 104 -10.22 7.47 -5.85
C PHE A 104 -10.75 7.86 -7.23
N GLU A 105 -10.35 9.02 -7.75
CA GLU A 105 -10.73 9.46 -9.09
C GLU A 105 -10.14 8.55 -10.16
N TYR A 106 -8.86 8.19 -10.02
CA TYR A 106 -8.20 7.22 -10.89
C TYR A 106 -8.95 5.88 -10.94
N HIS A 107 -9.22 5.27 -9.77
CA HIS A 107 -9.92 3.97 -9.73
C HIS A 107 -11.37 4.05 -10.24
N ARG A 108 -12.06 5.17 -10.02
CA ARG A 108 -13.40 5.38 -10.59
C ARG A 108 -13.36 5.40 -12.12
N ASN A 109 -12.33 6.01 -12.72
CA ASN A 109 -12.20 6.10 -14.17
C ASN A 109 -11.81 4.76 -14.78
N GLU A 110 -10.85 4.03 -14.18
CA GLU A 110 -10.48 2.66 -14.59
C GLU A 110 -11.73 1.75 -14.65
N CYS A 111 -12.59 1.75 -13.62
CA CYS A 111 -13.82 0.97 -13.64
C CYS A 111 -14.80 1.38 -14.76
N LYS A 112 -14.82 2.65 -15.17
CA LYS A 112 -15.68 3.12 -16.28
C LYS A 112 -15.15 2.62 -17.62
N TYR A 113 -13.85 2.75 -17.87
CA TYR A 113 -13.22 2.26 -19.09
C TYR A 113 -13.37 0.75 -19.24
N GLU A 114 -13.21 -0.03 -18.16
CA GLU A 114 -13.46 -1.48 -18.20
C GLU A 114 -14.91 -1.83 -18.56
N THR A 115 -15.88 -1.03 -18.14
CA THR A 115 -17.28 -1.25 -18.52
C THR A 115 -17.56 -0.86 -19.96
N GLU A 116 -17.07 0.31 -20.41
CA GLU A 116 -17.27 0.81 -21.78
C GLU A 116 -16.58 -0.09 -22.81
N GLU A 117 -15.34 -0.54 -22.57
CA GLU A 117 -14.63 -1.47 -23.45
C GLU A 117 -15.32 -2.84 -23.55
N LYS A 118 -15.92 -3.32 -22.46
CA LYS A 118 -16.73 -4.56 -22.48
C LYS A 118 -18.01 -4.39 -23.30
N PHE A 119 -18.63 -3.21 -23.30
CA PHE A 119 -19.82 -2.95 -24.13
C PHE A 119 -19.45 -2.82 -25.61
N GLU A 120 -18.35 -2.16 -25.96
CA GLU A 120 -17.89 -2.03 -27.36
C GLU A 120 -17.48 -3.36 -28.00
N LYS A 121 -16.94 -4.32 -27.22
CA LYS A 121 -16.57 -5.65 -27.72
C LYS A 121 -17.76 -6.61 -27.94
N ILE A 122 -18.96 -6.24 -27.53
CA ILE A 122 -20.17 -7.09 -27.59
C ILE A 122 -21.15 -6.61 -28.69
N LEU A 123 -20.88 -5.46 -29.34
CA LEU A 123 -21.61 -4.95 -30.50
C LEU A 123 -20.90 -5.27 -31.82
#